data_AF-A0A7Z9L9F0-F1
#
_entry.id   AF-A0A7Z9L9F0-F1
#
_cell.length_a   1.000
_cell.length_b   1.000
_cell.length_c   1.000
_cell.angle_alpha   90.00
_cell.angle_beta   90.00
_cell.angle_gamma   90.00
#
_symmetry.space_group_name_H-M   'P 1'
#
loop_
_entity.id
_entity.type
_entity.pdbx_description
1 polymer ?
#
loop_
_entity_poly.entity_id
_entity_poly.type
_entity_poly.pdbx_seq_one_letter_code
_entity_poly.pdbx_strand_id
1 'polypeptide(L)'
;MTGTKLVGQFTVVGQPQGALAKEEYTIRSISKLQGDYWLLAARIKYGGKDLTLPVPLKIVWAGDTPVITLTKAAIPGLGTFSCRVVIYNKKYAGTWTHGEVGGHLFGTLEKVKADAPKKPEKSPDK
;
A
#
# COMPACT_ATOMS: atom_id res chain seq x y z
N MET A 1 -10.47 4.11 -5.81
CA MET A 1 -9.15 3.56 -5.43
C MET A 1 -8.55 2.65 -6.51
N THR A 2 -9.32 1.87 -7.27
CA THR A 2 -8.80 1.19 -8.47
C THR A 2 -8.08 2.17 -9.39
N GLY A 3 -6.94 1.77 -9.94
CA GLY A 3 -6.16 2.62 -10.86
C GLY A 3 -5.59 3.87 -10.19
N THR A 4 -5.26 3.77 -8.90
CA THR A 4 -4.66 4.87 -8.13
C THR A 4 -3.25 4.51 -7.69
N LYS A 5 -2.34 5.46 -7.77
CA LYS A 5 -0.97 5.37 -7.26
C LYS A 5 -0.85 6.26 -6.04
N LEU A 6 -0.36 5.72 -4.95
CA LEU A 6 0.07 6.44 -3.77
C LEU A 6 1.55 6.70 -3.95
N VAL A 7 1.95 7.97 -3.86
CA VAL A 7 3.35 8.40 -3.97
C VAL A 7 3.67 9.20 -2.72
N GLY A 8 4.67 8.75 -1.99
CA GLY A 8 5.01 9.38 -0.72
C GLY A 8 6.35 8.94 -0.17
N GLN A 9 6.43 9.06 1.14
CA GLN A 9 7.64 8.87 1.90
C GLN A 9 7.32 8.46 3.33
N PHE A 10 8.30 7.86 4.00
CA PHE A 10 8.14 7.41 5.37
C PHE A 10 9.32 7.79 6.27
N THR A 11 9.04 7.79 7.57
CA THR A 11 10.01 7.96 8.65
C THR A 11 10.16 6.65 9.42
N VAL A 12 11.26 6.53 10.15
CA VAL A 12 11.49 5.49 11.16
C VAL A 12 11.64 6.19 12.51
N VAL A 13 10.84 5.82 13.50
CA VAL A 13 10.92 6.38 14.85
C VAL A 13 12.31 6.08 15.44
N GLY A 14 12.91 7.08 16.08
CA GLY A 14 14.26 6.97 16.66
C GLY A 14 15.41 7.12 15.66
N GLN A 15 15.12 7.29 14.37
CA GLN A 15 16.13 7.59 13.35
C GLN A 15 16.14 9.08 13.01
N PRO A 16 17.32 9.69 12.78
CA PRO A 16 17.42 11.08 12.33
C PRO A 16 16.65 11.29 11.03
N GLN A 17 15.98 12.43 10.93
CA GLN A 17 15.17 12.80 9.77
C GLN A 17 16.06 13.39 8.67
N GLY A 18 16.84 12.51 8.02
CA GLY A 18 17.60 12.85 6.82
C GLY A 18 16.70 12.94 5.58
N ALA A 19 17.25 12.66 4.39
CA ALA A 19 16.42 12.50 3.20
C ALA A 19 15.40 11.35 3.42
N LEU A 20 14.11 11.68 3.34
CA LEU A 20 13.05 10.70 3.59
C LEU A 20 13.02 9.63 2.51
N ALA A 21 12.86 8.38 2.94
CA ALA A 21 12.78 7.24 2.04
C ALA A 21 11.47 7.29 1.26
N LYS A 22 11.57 7.22 -0.08
CA LYS A 22 10.42 7.23 -0.97
C LYS A 22 9.75 5.85 -1.02
N GLU A 23 8.43 5.87 -1.16
CA GLU A 23 7.61 4.69 -1.40
C GLU A 23 6.53 4.99 -2.44
N GLU A 24 6.14 3.93 -3.17
CA GLU A 24 5.01 3.97 -4.08
C GLU A 24 4.14 2.72 -3.96
N TYR A 25 2.82 2.90 -3.90
CA TYR A 25 1.85 1.81 -3.97
C TYR A 25 0.89 2.03 -5.13
N THR A 26 0.83 1.10 -6.09
CA THR A 26 -0.16 1.14 -7.17
C THR A 26 -1.27 0.13 -6.92
N ILE A 27 -2.49 0.61 -6.70
CA ILE A 27 -3.67 -0.23 -6.51
C ILE A 27 -4.23 -0.59 -7.88
N ARG A 28 -3.97 -1.82 -8.32
CA ARG A 28 -4.45 -2.32 -9.63
C ARG A 28 -5.93 -2.66 -9.59
N SER A 29 -6.36 -3.33 -8.52
CA SER A 29 -7.76 -3.66 -8.28
C SER A 29 -8.07 -3.68 -6.80
N ILE A 30 -9.35 -3.51 -6.48
CA ILE A 30 -9.89 -3.64 -5.13
C ILE A 30 -11.18 -4.46 -5.24
N SER A 31 -11.31 -5.50 -4.42
CA SER A 31 -12.53 -6.29 -4.29
C SER A 31 -12.96 -6.37 -2.84
N LYS A 32 -14.27 -6.30 -2.59
CA LYS A 32 -14.82 -6.47 -1.26
C LYS A 32 -14.79 -7.95 -0.88
N LEU A 33 -14.35 -8.25 0.33
CA LEU A 33 -14.46 -9.58 0.94
C LEU A 33 -15.70 -9.56 1.84
N GLN A 34 -15.53 -9.84 3.13
CA GLN A 34 -16.61 -9.84 4.12
C GLN A 34 -16.47 -8.65 5.09
N GLY A 35 -17.60 -8.05 5.47
CA GLY A 35 -17.66 -6.93 6.41
C GLY A 35 -16.83 -5.74 5.91
N ASP A 36 -15.84 -5.35 6.70
CA ASP A 36 -14.91 -4.25 6.41
C ASP A 36 -13.62 -4.69 5.71
N TYR A 37 -13.50 -5.98 5.36
CA TYR A 37 -12.31 -6.50 4.71
C TYR A 37 -12.39 -6.36 3.19
N TRP A 38 -11.26 -5.99 2.62
CA TRP A 38 -11.05 -5.78 1.20
C TRP A 38 -9.77 -6.49 0.78
N LEU A 39 -9.74 -6.97 -0.46
CA LEU A 39 -8.55 -7.50 -1.09
C LEU A 39 -8.04 -6.50 -2.12
N LEU A 40 -6.82 -6.00 -1.93
CA LEU A 40 -6.17 -5.12 -2.91
C LEU A 40 -5.12 -5.90 -3.68
N ALA A 41 -5.15 -5.85 -5.01
CA ALA A 41 -4.00 -6.22 -5.81
C ALA A 41 -3.09 -5.00 -5.92
N ALA A 42 -2.02 -4.94 -5.12
CA ALA A 42 -1.14 -3.79 -5.04
C ALA A 42 0.25 -4.13 -5.58
N ARG A 43 0.79 -3.24 -6.44
CA ARG A 43 2.21 -3.20 -6.76
C ARG A 43 2.88 -2.26 -5.77
N ILE A 44 3.89 -2.75 -5.07
CA ILE A 44 4.56 -2.07 -3.97
C ILE A 44 6.01 -1.82 -4.37
N LYS A 45 6.46 -0.57 -4.25
CA LYS A 45 7.85 -0.17 -4.49
C LYS A 45 8.40 0.61 -3.31
N TYR A 46 9.44 0.08 -2.67
CA TYR A 46 10.21 0.76 -1.62
C TYR A 46 11.52 0.03 -1.40
N GLY A 47 12.58 0.74 -0.99
CA GLY A 47 13.84 0.11 -0.56
C GLY A 47 14.43 -0.91 -1.53
N GLY A 48 14.35 -0.66 -2.85
CA GLY A 48 14.82 -1.56 -3.90
C GLY A 48 13.89 -2.74 -4.25
N LYS A 49 12.77 -2.92 -3.54
CA LYS A 49 11.75 -3.93 -3.86
C LYS A 49 10.75 -3.39 -4.87
N ASP A 50 10.29 -4.25 -5.78
CA ASP A 50 9.19 -3.99 -6.72
C ASP A 50 8.40 -5.30 -6.92
N LEU A 51 7.28 -5.44 -6.21
CA LEU A 51 6.48 -6.66 -6.25
C LEU A 51 4.98 -6.37 -6.34
N THR A 52 4.22 -7.27 -6.96
CA THR A 52 2.76 -7.22 -6.99
C THR A 52 2.20 -8.37 -6.18
N LEU A 53 1.37 -8.07 -5.17
CA LEU A 53 0.79 -9.08 -4.31
C LEU A 53 -0.67 -8.74 -3.94
N PRO A 54 -1.49 -9.76 -3.60
CA PRO A 54 -2.76 -9.55 -2.94
C PRO A 54 -2.52 -9.14 -1.47
N VAL A 55 -3.13 -8.02 -1.05
CA VAL A 55 -3.06 -7.50 0.31
C VAL A 55 -4.48 -7.47 0.89
N PRO A 56 -4.86 -8.47 1.71
CA PRO A 56 -6.09 -8.39 2.49
C PRO A 56 -5.93 -7.33 3.57
N LEU A 57 -6.82 -6.35 3.62
CA LEU A 57 -6.80 -5.28 4.61
C LEU A 57 -8.20 -4.87 5.04
N LYS A 58 -8.29 -4.19 6.18
CA LYS A 58 -9.54 -3.62 6.66
C LYS A 58 -9.62 -2.16 6.22
N ILE A 59 -10.78 -1.71 5.75
CA ILE A 59 -11.09 -0.29 5.57
C ILE A 59 -12.22 0.05 6.53
N VAL A 60 -11.90 0.84 7.55
CA VAL A 60 -12.89 1.39 8.49
C VAL A 60 -13.13 2.86 8.17
N TRP A 61 -14.25 3.41 8.65
CA TRP A 61 -14.66 4.77 8.35
C TRP A 61 -14.70 5.61 9.61
N ALA A 62 -14.05 6.78 9.58
CA ALA A 62 -14.18 7.83 10.58
C ALA A 62 -15.09 8.92 9.97
N GLY A 63 -16.39 8.83 10.23
CA GLY A 63 -17.38 9.60 9.46
C GLY A 63 -17.37 9.17 7.99
N ASP A 64 -17.12 10.12 7.09
CA ASP A 64 -16.99 9.90 5.65
C ASP A 64 -15.55 9.63 5.19
N THR A 65 -14.59 9.57 6.13
CA THR A 65 -13.17 9.48 5.83
C THR A 65 -12.66 8.05 6.01
N PRO A 66 -12.15 7.40 4.95
CA PRO A 66 -11.67 6.02 5.03
C PRO A 66 -10.29 5.93 5.70
N VAL A 67 -10.14 4.89 6.52
CA VAL A 67 -8.90 4.53 7.23
C VAL A 67 -8.52 3.09 6.90
N ILE A 68 -7.41 2.91 6.18
CA ILE A 68 -6.80 1.59 5.96
C ILE A 68 -6.20 1.11 7.28
N THR A 69 -6.59 -0.09 7.69
CA THR A 69 -6.20 -0.69 8.95
C THR A 69 -5.67 -2.10 8.74
N LEU A 70 -4.46 -2.36 9.26
CA LEU A 70 -3.87 -3.68 9.38
C LEU A 70 -3.43 -3.90 10.82
N THR A 71 -3.79 -5.04 11.43
CA THR A 71 -3.33 -5.39 12.78
C THR A 71 -2.61 -6.71 12.73
N LYS A 72 -1.29 -6.70 12.92
CA LYS A 72 -0.43 -7.90 12.89
C LYS A 72 -0.71 -8.80 11.67
N ALA A 73 -0.92 -8.18 10.52
CA ALA A 73 -1.24 -8.89 9.28
C ALA A 73 0.04 -9.50 8.68
N ALA A 74 0.07 -10.82 8.54
CA ALA A 74 1.16 -11.53 7.89
C ALA A 74 1.01 -11.42 6.36
N ILE A 75 2.03 -10.87 5.71
CA ILE A 75 2.13 -10.78 4.26
C ILE A 75 3.18 -11.79 3.80
N PRO A 76 2.81 -12.82 3.02
CA PRO A 76 3.75 -13.83 2.53
C PRO A 76 4.95 -13.19 1.83
N GLY A 77 6.17 -13.59 2.24
CA GLY A 77 7.43 -13.08 1.69
C GLY A 77 7.83 -11.66 2.13
N LEU A 78 6.98 -10.93 2.85
CA LEU A 78 7.28 -9.58 3.36
C LEU A 78 7.26 -9.49 4.90
N GLY A 79 6.66 -10.45 5.59
CA GLY A 79 6.57 -10.51 7.05
C GLY A 79 5.30 -9.82 7.59
N THR A 80 5.32 -9.42 8.85
CA THR A 80 4.12 -8.96 9.56
C THR A 80 4.05 -7.45 9.64
N PHE A 81 2.87 -6.88 9.35
CA PHE A 81 2.65 -5.44 9.32
C PHE A 81 1.46 -5.01 10.17
N SER A 82 1.57 -3.82 10.77
CA SER A 82 0.43 -3.08 11.28
C SER A 82 0.44 -1.66 10.72
N CYS A 83 -0.74 -1.11 10.40
CA CYS A 83 -0.85 0.28 9.96
C CYS A 83 -2.21 0.89 10.31
N ARG A 84 -2.26 2.23 10.39
CA ARG A 84 -3.48 3.03 10.36
C ARG A 84 -3.22 4.21 9.45
N VAL A 85 -3.86 4.22 8.27
CA VAL A 85 -3.61 5.22 7.23
C VAL A 85 -4.92 5.87 6.84
N VAL A 86 -5.03 7.17 7.10
CA VAL A 86 -6.17 7.99 6.67
C VAL A 86 -5.99 8.40 5.22
N ILE A 87 -7.07 8.38 4.44
CA ILE A 87 -7.09 8.93 3.08
C ILE A 87 -8.09 10.08 3.04
N TYR A 88 -7.61 11.28 2.73
CA TYR A 88 -8.46 12.46 2.65
C TYR A 88 -7.93 13.45 1.62
N ASN A 89 -8.83 14.01 0.79
CA ASN A 89 -8.51 15.04 -0.20
C ASN A 89 -7.24 14.79 -1.04
N LYS A 90 -7.18 13.59 -1.68
CA LYS A 90 -6.04 13.11 -2.50
C LYS A 90 -4.70 13.04 -1.75
N LYS A 91 -4.72 12.96 -0.42
CA LYS A 91 -3.56 12.72 0.43
C LYS A 91 -3.79 11.50 1.29
N TYR A 92 -2.70 10.93 1.76
CA TYR A 92 -2.72 9.95 2.83
C TYR A 92 -1.66 10.27 3.87
N ALA A 93 -1.92 9.87 5.10
CA ALA A 93 -0.98 9.92 6.19
C ALA A 93 -1.31 8.84 7.21
N GLY A 94 -0.32 8.35 7.94
CA GLY A 94 -0.57 7.30 8.91
C GLY A 94 0.65 6.75 9.60
N THR A 95 0.42 5.72 10.40
CA THR A 95 1.46 4.96 11.08
C THR A 95 1.68 3.62 10.39
N TRP A 96 2.90 3.10 10.49
CA TRP A 96 3.27 1.76 10.08
C TRP A 96 4.18 1.10 11.11
N THR A 97 4.13 -0.22 11.16
CA THR A 97 4.98 -1.06 12.00
C THR A 97 5.29 -2.35 11.27
N HIS A 98 6.55 -2.77 11.28
CA HIS A 98 7.05 -4.03 10.77
C HIS A 98 8.05 -4.64 11.78
N GLY A 99 7.65 -5.74 12.42
CA GLY A 99 8.39 -6.28 13.56
C GLY A 99 8.45 -5.26 14.70
N GLU A 100 9.66 -4.93 15.16
CA GLU A 100 9.91 -3.95 16.23
C GLU A 100 10.13 -2.52 15.70
N VAL A 101 10.18 -2.35 14.38
CA VAL A 101 10.44 -1.06 13.74
C VAL A 101 9.12 -0.43 13.29
N GLY A 102 9.01 0.89 13.36
CA GLY A 102 7.84 1.59 12.86
C GLY A 102 8.09 3.07 12.63
N GLY A 103 7.05 3.75 12.16
CA GLY A 103 7.06 5.19 12.00
C GLY A 103 5.84 5.72 11.29
N HIS A 104 6.02 6.82 10.56
CA HIS A 104 4.94 7.52 9.90
C HIS A 104 5.16 7.46 8.39
N LEU A 105 4.07 7.43 7.63
CA LEU A 105 4.09 7.53 6.18
C LEU A 105 3.08 8.58 5.74
N PHE A 106 3.38 9.29 4.66
CA PHE A 106 2.49 10.30 4.10
C PHE A 106 2.84 10.59 2.64
N GLY A 107 1.83 11.04 1.91
CA GLY A 107 1.98 11.31 0.49
C GLY A 107 0.68 11.73 -0.18
N THR A 108 0.64 11.57 -1.50
CA THR A 108 -0.47 11.98 -2.36
C THR A 108 -0.98 10.83 -3.23
N LEU A 109 -2.22 10.96 -3.70
CA LEU A 109 -2.88 10.00 -4.57
C LEU A 109 -2.93 10.56 -6.00
N GLU A 110 -2.35 9.81 -6.94
CA GLU A 110 -2.31 10.10 -8.37
C GLU A 110 -3.17 9.09 -9.14
N LYS A 111 -3.87 9.53 -10.19
CA LYS A 111 -4.55 8.60 -11.10
C LYS A 111 -3.51 7.95 -12.02
N VAL A 112 -3.57 6.63 -12.12
CA VAL A 112 -2.77 5.88 -13.08
C VAL A 112 -3.52 5.94 -14.41
N LYS A 113 -2.90 6.50 -15.45
CA LYS A 113 -3.39 6.28 -16.83
C LYS A 113 -3.35 4.78 -17.07
N ALA A 114 -4.46 4.19 -17.52
CA ALA A 114 -4.57 2.75 -17.69
C ALA A 114 -3.39 2.22 -18.50
N ASP A 115 -2.47 1.52 -17.83
CA ASP A 115 -1.48 0.71 -18.54
C ASP A 115 -2.25 -0.41 -19.21
N ALA A 116 -2.19 -0.45 -20.55
CA ALA A 116 -2.77 -1.53 -21.34
C ALA A 116 -2.31 -2.88 -20.77
N PRO A 117 -3.19 -3.91 -20.74
CA PRO A 117 -2.82 -5.21 -20.23
C PRO A 117 -1.56 -5.70 -20.95
N LYS A 118 -0.48 -5.96 -20.21
CA LYS A 118 0.69 -6.66 -20.74
C LYS A 118 0.20 -8.02 -21.21
N LYS A 119 0.19 -8.21 -22.53
CA LYS A 119 -0.12 -9.47 -23.20
C LYS A 119 0.68 -10.59 -22.54
N PRO A 120 0.09 -11.76 -22.23
CA PRO A 120 0.85 -12.87 -21.67
C PRO A 120 2.03 -13.18 -22.60
N GLU A 121 3.22 -13.14 -22.02
CA GLU A 121 4.46 -13.53 -22.67
C GLU A 121 4.28 -14.99 -23.09
N LYS A 122 4.31 -15.23 -24.41
CA LYS A 122 4.22 -16.57 -24.96
C LYS A 122 5.39 -17.37 -24.38
N SER A 123 5.07 -18.43 -23.64
CA SER A 123 6.05 -19.43 -23.24
C SER A 123 6.76 -19.93 -24.51
N PRO A 124 8.10 -19.97 -24.55
CA PRO A 124 8.80 -20.55 -25.68
C PRO A 124 8.49 -22.05 -25.73
N ASP A 125 7.96 -22.49 -26.87
CA ASP A 125 7.77 -23.88 -27.22
C ASP A 125 9.09 -24.66 -27.03
N LYS A 126 8.99 -25.83 -26.40
CA LYS A 126 10.03 -26.86 -26.46
C LYS A 126 9.38 -28.18 -26.81
#